data_AF-A0A7I7RXW9-F1
#
_entry.id   AF-A0A7I7RXW9-F1
#
_cell.length_a   1.000
_cell.length_b   1.000
_cell.length_c   1.000
_cell.angle_alpha   90.00
_cell.angle_beta   90.00
_cell.angle_gamma   90.00
#
_symmetry.space_group_name_H-M   'P 1'
#
loop_
_entity.id
_entity.type
_entity.pdbx_description
1 polymer ?
#
loop_
_entity_poly.entity_id
_entity_poly.type
_entity_poly.pdbx_seq_one_letter_code
_entity_poly.pdbx_strand_id
1 'polypeptide(L)'
;MTQSCPLVGSYGAKDRMLPGAAARLEATLTDGNVPHDEEYPDVGHSFMNDWGTPAPLRVVERVTGFHYSEPESEDAWRRILASFAIHLS
;
A
#
# COMPACT_ATOMS: atom_id res chain seq x y z
N MET A 1 -2.37 -13.38 -15.12
CA MET A 1 -3.20 -13.54 -13.92
C MET A 1 -4.67 -13.42 -14.30
N THR A 2 -5.14 -14.22 -15.25
CA THR A 2 -6.46 -14.04 -15.88
C THR A 2 -7.62 -14.64 -15.08
N GLN A 3 -7.36 -15.20 -13.90
CA GLN A 3 -8.32 -15.84 -12.98
C GLN A 3 -8.03 -15.52 -11.49
N SER A 4 -7.34 -14.41 -11.18
CA SER A 4 -7.13 -14.04 -9.77
C SER A 4 -8.38 -13.40 -9.17
N CYS A 5 -8.56 -13.55 -7.84
CA CYS A 5 -9.52 -12.76 -7.09
C CYS A 5 -9.26 -11.25 -7.27
N PRO A 6 -10.29 -10.40 -7.11
CA PRO A 6 -10.12 -8.95 -7.04
C PRO A 6 -8.99 -8.58 -6.07
N LEU A 7 -8.08 -7.73 -6.53
CA LEU A 7 -6.89 -7.33 -5.78
C LEU A 7 -6.88 -5.82 -5.60
N VAL A 8 -6.52 -5.37 -4.40
CA VAL A 8 -6.26 -3.97 -4.08
C VAL A 8 -4.85 -3.87 -3.50
N GLY A 9 -3.98 -3.13 -4.19
CA GLY A 9 -2.60 -2.86 -3.78
C GLY A 9 -2.40 -1.40 -3.40
N SER A 10 -1.59 -1.15 -2.38
CA SER A 10 -1.17 0.19 -1.96
C SER A 10 0.33 0.16 -1.67
N TYR A 11 1.09 0.95 -2.40
CA TYR A 11 2.55 0.93 -2.39
C TYR A 11 3.11 2.30 -2.03
N GLY A 12 4.27 2.35 -1.37
CA GLY A 12 5.01 3.59 -1.17
C GLY A 12 6.17 3.69 -2.14
N ALA A 13 6.31 4.80 -2.87
CA ALA A 13 7.42 5.01 -3.80
C ALA A 13 8.80 5.05 -3.13
N LYS A 14 8.82 5.36 -1.82
CA LYS A 14 10.04 5.34 -1.00
C LYS A 14 10.29 3.99 -0.34
N ASP A 15 9.48 2.96 -0.64
CA ASP A 15 9.69 1.61 -0.13
C ASP A 15 10.92 0.96 -0.80
N ARG A 16 12.01 0.84 -0.03
CA ARG A 16 13.25 0.22 -0.48
C ARG A 16 13.21 -1.31 -0.44
N MET A 17 12.22 -1.91 0.21
CA MET A 17 12.02 -3.35 0.26
C MET A 17 11.28 -3.88 -0.98
N LEU A 18 10.42 -3.06 -1.60
CA LEU A 18 9.58 -3.44 -2.73
C LEU A 18 9.76 -2.51 -3.95
N PRO A 19 11.00 -2.30 -4.46
CA PRO A 19 11.24 -1.40 -5.57
C PRO A 19 10.52 -1.88 -6.84
N GLY A 20 9.68 -1.00 -7.43
CA GLY A 20 8.97 -1.27 -8.68
C GLY A 20 7.85 -2.31 -8.56
N ALA A 21 7.43 -2.67 -7.35
CA ALA A 21 6.37 -3.66 -7.13
C ALA A 21 5.02 -3.19 -7.68
N ALA A 22 4.69 -1.89 -7.53
CA ALA A 22 3.47 -1.29 -8.08
C ALA A 22 3.40 -1.44 -9.61
N ALA A 23 4.44 -0.98 -10.32
CA ALA A 23 4.52 -1.10 -11.78
C ALA A 23 4.47 -2.56 -12.27
N ARG A 24 5.09 -3.49 -11.52
CA ARG A 24 5.05 -4.92 -11.86
C ARG A 24 3.64 -5.49 -11.70
N LEU A 25 2.93 -5.05 -10.67
CA LEU A 25 1.56 -5.49 -10.41
C LEU A 25 0.60 -4.92 -11.46
N GLU A 26 0.70 -3.63 -11.75
CA GLU A 26 -0.08 -2.93 -12.78
C GLU A 26 0.07 -3.63 -14.15
N ALA A 27 1.31 -3.91 -14.56
CA ALA A 27 1.61 -4.62 -15.81
C ALA A 27 0.95 -6.00 -15.91
N THR A 28 0.56 -6.59 -14.77
CA THR A 28 -0.10 -7.89 -14.72
C THR A 28 -1.63 -7.80 -14.55
N LEU A 29 -2.15 -6.67 -14.06
CA LEU A 29 -3.57 -6.46 -13.71
C LEU A 29 -4.37 -5.63 -14.73
N THR A 30 -3.73 -5.05 -15.75
CA THR A 30 -4.39 -4.21 -16.78
C THR A 30 -5.58 -4.89 -17.49
N ASP A 31 -5.70 -6.21 -17.39
CA ASP A 31 -6.76 -7.03 -18.02
C ASP A 31 -8.12 -6.99 -17.29
N GLY A 32 -8.19 -6.45 -16.06
CA GLY A 32 -9.35 -6.63 -15.17
C GLY A 32 -10.31 -5.44 -14.97
N ASN A 33 -9.96 -4.22 -15.41
CA ASN A 33 -10.74 -2.99 -15.20
C ASN A 33 -11.17 -2.72 -13.73
N VAL A 34 -10.44 -3.29 -12.77
CA VAL A 34 -10.55 -3.01 -11.32
C VAL A 34 -9.70 -1.77 -11.02
N PRO A 35 -10.11 -0.81 -10.18
CA PRO A 35 -9.23 0.26 -9.71
C PRO A 35 -8.05 -0.37 -8.95
N HIS A 36 -6.92 -0.49 -9.62
CA HIS A 36 -5.75 -1.18 -9.13
C HIS A 36 -4.65 -0.14 -8.91
N ASP A 37 -3.99 -0.29 -7.77
CA ASP A 37 -2.66 0.23 -7.48
C ASP A 37 -2.55 1.75 -7.38
N GLU A 38 -2.35 2.23 -6.15
CA GLU A 38 -1.83 3.57 -5.92
C GLU A 38 -0.46 3.44 -5.30
N GLU A 39 0.50 4.05 -5.99
CA GLU A 39 1.83 4.27 -5.45
C GLU A 39 1.87 5.68 -4.87
N TYR A 40 1.94 5.77 -3.55
CA TYR A 40 2.02 7.03 -2.84
C TYR A 40 3.48 7.55 -2.92
N PRO A 41 3.72 8.74 -3.47
CA PRO A 41 5.08 9.22 -3.78
C PRO A 41 5.91 9.46 -2.52
N ASP A 42 5.26 9.76 -1.40
CA ASP A 42 5.94 10.29 -0.23
C ASP A 42 6.12 9.33 0.95
N VAL A 43 5.59 8.11 0.84
CA VAL A 43 5.63 7.12 1.91
C VAL A 43 6.51 5.93 1.56
N GLY A 44 7.01 5.25 2.60
CA GLY A 44 7.82 4.04 2.45
C GLY A 44 7.12 2.81 3.04
N HIS A 45 7.91 1.82 3.44
CA HIS A 45 7.38 0.56 3.99
C HIS A 45 6.54 0.82 5.26
N SER A 46 5.52 0.01 5.52
CA SER A 46 4.72 0.13 6.74
C SER A 46 4.01 1.49 6.94
N PHE A 47 3.68 2.23 5.88
CA PHE A 47 3.04 3.54 6.02
C PHE A 47 1.66 3.51 6.69
N MET A 48 1.00 2.35 6.72
CA MET A 48 -0.31 2.13 7.37
C MET A 48 -0.23 1.74 8.85
N ASN A 49 0.96 1.57 9.40
CA ASN A 49 1.15 1.08 10.76
C ASN A 49 1.15 2.23 11.79
N ASP A 50 0.00 2.48 12.43
CA ASP A 50 -0.15 3.44 13.54
C ASP A 50 0.16 2.82 14.92
N TRP A 51 1.12 1.90 14.98
CA TRP A 51 1.58 1.34 16.24
C TRP A 51 2.80 2.13 16.66
N GLY A 52 2.69 2.85 17.78
CA GLY A 52 3.80 3.64 18.31
C GLY A 52 4.97 2.76 18.70
N THR A 53 5.96 2.64 17.82
CA THR A 53 7.17 1.86 18.10
C THR A 53 7.83 2.38 19.38
N PRO A 54 8.34 1.51 20.26
CA PRO A 54 9.03 1.98 21.46
C PRO A 54 10.24 2.85 21.10
N ALA A 55 10.49 3.92 21.85
CA ALA A 55 11.79 4.59 21.77
C ALA A 55 12.88 3.59 22.23
N PRO A 56 14.04 3.48 21.55
CA PRO A 56 14.58 4.34 20.48
C PRO A 56 14.30 3.87 19.04
N LEU A 57 13.57 2.78 18.81
CA LEU A 57 13.36 2.21 17.47
C LEU A 57 12.63 3.17 16.50
N ARG A 58 11.78 4.09 16.99
CA ARG A 58 11.08 5.09 16.14
C ARG A 58 12.01 5.93 15.25
N VAL A 59 13.21 6.23 15.75
CA VAL A 59 14.18 7.04 14.99
C VAL A 59 14.75 6.20 13.85
N VAL A 60 15.07 4.94 14.12
CA VAL A 60 15.56 4.00 13.10
C VAL A 60 14.50 3.80 12.02
N GLU A 61 13.25 3.56 12.42
CA GLU A 61 12.14 3.36 11.50
C GLU A 61 11.95 4.55 10.53
N ARG A 62 11.84 5.78 11.04
CA ARG A 62 11.73 6.98 10.18
C ARG A 62 12.89 7.12 9.20
N VAL A 63 14.13 6.89 9.66
CA VAL A 63 15.32 6.97 8.81
C VAL A 63 15.33 5.88 7.74
N THR A 64 14.79 4.70 8.05
CA THR A 64 14.68 3.58 7.11
C THR A 64 13.49 3.67 6.15
N GLY A 65 12.65 4.70 6.26
CA GLY A 65 11.44 4.87 5.44
C GLY A 65 10.21 4.14 5.99
N PHE A 66 10.27 3.65 7.22
CA PHE A 66 9.16 3.03 7.93
C PHE A 66 8.48 4.10 8.79
N HIS A 67 7.52 4.81 8.21
CA HIS A 67 6.80 5.84 8.95
C HIS A 67 5.33 5.83 8.61
N TYR A 68 4.50 5.80 9.64
CA TYR A 68 3.07 6.05 9.53
C TYR A 68 2.80 7.36 8.80
N SER A 69 1.90 7.32 7.82
CA SER A 69 1.38 8.50 7.14
C SER A 69 -0.14 8.46 7.18
N GLU A 70 -0.74 9.32 7.99
CA GLU A 70 -2.19 9.35 8.20
C GLU A 70 -2.99 9.56 6.90
N PRO A 71 -2.66 10.54 6.03
CA PRO A 71 -3.47 10.80 4.83
C PRO A 71 -3.52 9.61 3.87
N GLU A 72 -2.36 9.03 3.56
CA GLU A 72 -2.22 7.88 2.67
C GLU A 72 -2.82 6.63 3.32
N SER A 73 -2.72 6.48 4.64
CA SER A 73 -3.33 5.35 5.36
C SER A 73 -4.84 5.40 5.31
N GLU A 74 -5.45 6.56 5.53
CA GLU A 74 -6.90 6.74 5.44
C GLU A 74 -7.41 6.41 4.04
N ASP A 75 -6.72 6.90 3.01
CA ASP A 75 -7.08 6.63 1.63
C ASP A 75 -6.98 5.13 1.28
N ALA A 76 -5.85 4.50 1.63
CA ALA A 76 -5.65 3.07 1.45
C ALA A 76 -6.75 2.25 2.17
N TRP A 77 -7.12 2.62 3.40
CA TRP A 77 -8.22 1.97 4.12
C TRP A 77 -9.58 2.13 3.42
N ARG A 78 -9.91 3.33 2.93
CA ARG A 78 -11.15 3.57 2.18
C ARG A 78 -11.24 2.66 0.96
N ARG A 79 -10.13 2.48 0.23
CA ARG A 79 -10.06 1.63 -0.98
C ARG A 79 -10.19 0.14 -0.65
N ILE A 80 -9.55 -0.33 0.42
CA ILE A 80 -9.71 -1.71 0.90
C ILE A 80 -11.17 -2.00 1.24
N LEU A 81 -11.80 -1.14 2.03
CA LEU A 81 -13.20 -1.32 2.44
C LEU A 81 -14.17 -1.24 1.27
N ALA A 82 -13.93 -0.34 0.31
CA ALA A 82 -14.71 -0.26 -0.92
C ALA A 82 -14.60 -1.56 -1.75
N SER A 83 -13.40 -2.14 -1.85
CA SER A 83 -13.20 -3.43 -2.52
C SER A 83 -13.97 -4.56 -1.83
N PHE A 84 -13.94 -4.62 -0.50
CA PHE A 84 -14.70 -5.62 0.26
C PHE A 84 -16.21 -5.47 0.07
N ALA A 85 -16.73 -4.24 0.08
CA ALA A 85 -18.15 -3.99 -0.13
C ALA A 85 -18.67 -4.48 -1.50
N ILE A 86 -17.80 -4.50 -2.52
CA ILE A 86 -18.15 -4.98 -3.86
C ILE A 86 -18.06 -6.51 -3.95
N HIS A 87 -17.13 -7.15 -3.25
CA HIS A 87 -16.74 -8.55 -3.54
C HIS A 87 -17.02 -9.57 -2.42
N LEU A 88 -17.36 -9.15 -1.19
CA LEU A 88 -17.48 -10.03 -0.02
C LEU A 88 -18.89 -10.02 0.64
N SER A 89 -19.96 -9.93 -0.15
CA SER A 89 -21.34 -9.98 0.33
C SER A 89 -21.77 -11.35 0.83
#